data_AF-A0A4Q3ULW5-F1
#
_entry.id   AF-A0A4Q3ULW5-F1
#
_cell.length_a   1.000
_cell.length_b   1.000
_cell.length_c   1.000
_cell.angle_alpha   90.00
_cell.angle_beta   90.00
_cell.angle_gamma   90.00
#
_symmetry.space_group_name_H-M   'P 1'
#
loop_
_entity.id
_entity.type
_entity.pdbx_description
1 polymer ?
#
loop_
_entity_poly.entity_id
_entity_poly.type
_entity_poly.pdbx_seq_one_letter_code
_entity_poly.pdbx_strand_id
1 'polypeptide(L)' 'CRLDPSSGLCLGCWRTLGEIADWAMLSPAEKAAVLGKVEARRRQEDRLQ' A
#
# COMPACT_ATOMS: atom_id res chain seq x y z
N CYS A 1 10.60 2.53 5.96
CA CYS A 1 9.80 1.95 4.86
C CYS A 1 10.72 1.02 4.07
N ARG A 2 10.40 -0.28 3.95
CA ARG A 2 11.20 -1.25 3.18
C ARG A 2 10.31 -1.86 2.11
N LEU A 3 10.69 -1.68 0.85
CA LEU A 3 9.96 -2.22 -0.29
C LEU A 3 10.46 -3.63 -0.61
N ASP A 4 9.53 -4.51 -0.95
CA ASP A 4 9.83 -5.76 -1.60
C ASP A 4 10.06 -5.50 -3.11
N PRO A 5 11.24 -5.85 -3.66
CA PRO A 5 11.54 -5.61 -5.07
C PRO A 5 10.70 -6.46 -6.03
N SER A 6 10.09 -7.55 -5.57
CA SER A 6 9.30 -8.42 -6.45
C SER A 6 7.86 -7.91 -6.66
N SER A 7 7.21 -7.45 -5.61
CA SER A 7 5.84 -6.93 -5.62
C SER A 7 5.77 -5.40 -5.75
N GLY A 8 6.85 -4.69 -5.44
CA GLY A 8 6.88 -3.22 -5.38
C GLY A 8 6.10 -2.64 -4.19
N LEU A 9 5.73 -3.47 -3.22
CA LEU A 9 4.97 -3.08 -2.02
C LEU A 9 5.88 -2.91 -0.80
N CYS A 10 5.52 -2.00 0.09
CA CYS A 10 6.15 -1.90 1.39
C CYS A 10 5.79 -3.09 2.27
N LEU A 11 6.78 -3.79 2.78
CA LEU A 11 6.62 -4.96 3.65
C LEU A 11 5.91 -4.65 4.99
N GLY A 12 5.81 -3.36 5.37
CA GLY A 12 5.13 -2.95 6.61
C GLY A 12 3.72 -2.39 6.37
N CYS A 13 3.57 -1.49 5.39
CA CYS A 13 2.31 -0.78 5.17
C CYS A 13 1.58 -1.16 3.88
N TRP A 14 2.17 -2.04 3.06
CA TRP A 14 1.58 -2.59 1.82
C TRP A 14 1.18 -1.55 0.77
N ARG A 15 1.72 -0.33 0.92
CA ARG A 15 1.66 0.73 -0.08
C ARG A 15 2.84 0.62 -1.04
N THR A 16 2.64 1.10 -2.26
CA THR A 16 3.69 1.32 -3.24
C THR A 16 4.51 2.57 -2.90
N LEU A 17 5.69 2.72 -3.49
CA LEU A 17 6.51 3.92 -3.32
C LEU A 17 5.78 5.20 -3.75
N GLY A 18 5.02 5.16 -4.85
CA GLY A 18 4.24 6.31 -5.33
C GLY A 18 3.15 6.71 -4.32
N GLU A 19 2.38 5.74 -3.83
CA GLU A 19 1.35 6.00 -2.80
C GLU A 19 1.95 6.59 -1.51
N ILE A 20 3.20 6.26 -1.18
CA ILE A 20 3.92 6.82 -0.02
C ILE A 20 4.40 8.25 -0.32
N ALA A 21 4.98 8.48 -1.50
CA ALA A 21 5.50 9.78 -1.91
C ALA A 21 4.37 10.82 -2.04
N ASP A 22 3.24 10.43 -2.63
CA ASP A 22 2.13 11.34 -2.90
C ASP A 22 1.20 11.52 -1.69
N TRP A 23 1.38 10.73 -0.62
CA TRP A 23 0.43 10.63 0.50
C TRP A 23 0.04 11.98 1.10
N ALA A 24 0.99 12.90 1.24
CA ALA A 24 0.72 14.23 1.80
C ALA A 24 -0.23 15.06 0.92
N MET A 25 -0.16 14.88 -0.40
CA MET A 25 -0.92 15.65 -1.40
C MET A 25 -2.30 15.06 -1.69
N LEU A 26 -2.53 13.80 -1.32
CA LEU A 26 -3.83 13.15 -1.53
C LEU A 26 -4.94 13.79 -0.66
N SER A 27 -6.10 13.98 -1.27
CA SER A 27 -7.35 14.33 -0.60
C SER A 27 -7.81 13.19 0.34
N PRO A 28 -8.75 13.46 1.27
CA PRO A 28 -9.30 12.43 2.14
C PRO A 28 -9.92 11.24 1.38
N ALA A 29 -10.60 11.51 0.27
CA ALA A 29 -11.22 10.47 -0.57
C ALA A 29 -10.16 9.57 -1.23
N GLU A 30 -9.08 10.16 -1.75
CA GLU A 30 -7.98 9.41 -2.35
C GLU A 30 -7.21 8.60 -1.29
N LYS A 31 -6.99 9.17 -0.10
CA LYS A 31 -6.39 8.46 1.04
C LYS A 31 -7.21 7.24 1.44
N ALA A 32 -8.54 7.37 1.49
CA ALA A 32 -9.45 6.25 1.77
C ALA A 32 -9.37 5.17 0.67
N ALA A 33 -9.30 5.56 -0.61
CA ALA A 33 -9.15 4.62 -1.71
C ALA A 33 -7.81 3.84 -1.63
N VAL A 34 -6.71 4.52 -1.31
CA VAL A 34 -5.40 3.87 -1.10
C VAL A 34 -5.45 2.90 0.09
N LEU A 35 -6.08 3.29 1.21
CA LEU A 35 -6.24 2.42 2.36
C LEU A 35 -7.06 1.16 2.03
N GLY A 36 -8.13 1.30 1.24
CA GLY A 36 -8.90 0.14 0.76
C GLY A 36 -8.07 -0.82 -0.09
N LYS A 37 -7.20 -0.31 -0.97
CA LYS A 37 -6.25 -1.13 -1.75
C LYS A 37 -5.23 -1.82 -0.85
N VAL A 38 -4.70 -1.13 0.15
CA VAL A 38 -3.76 -1.67 1.14
C VAL A 38 -4.36 -2.87 1.88
N GLU A 39 -5.59 -2.74 2.37
CA GLU A 39 -6.27 -3.85 3.03
C GLU A 39 -6.50 -5.05 2.11
N ALA A 40 -6.87 -4.80 0.85
CA ALA A 40 -7.04 -5.87 -0.12
C ALA A 40 -5.73 -6.63 -0.38
N ARG A 41 -4.61 -5.91 -0.56
CA ARG A 41 -3.27 -6.50 -0.72
C ARG A 41 -2.86 -7.32 0.50
N ARG A 42 -3.07 -6.81 1.72
CA ARG A 42 -2.79 -7.55 2.96
C ARG A 42 -3.54 -8.88 3.01
N ARG A 43 -4.84 -8.87 2.70
CA ARG A 43 -5.65 -10.10 2.67
C ARG A 43 -5.27 -11.07 1.55
N GLN A 44 -4.60 -10.62 0.49
CA GLN A 44 -4.08 -11.50 -0.54
C GLN A 44 -2.83 -12.22 -0.04
N GLU A 45 -1.94 -11.48 0.61
CA GLU A 45 -0.68 -11.99 1.16
C GLU A 45 -0.91 -12.95 2.32
N ASP A 46 -1.80 -12.60 3.27
CA ASP A 46 -2.18 -13.48 4.39
C ASP A 46 -2.76 -14.84 3.93
N ARG A 47 -3.25 -14.93 2.69
CA ARG A 47 -3.80 -16.17 2.10
C ARG A 47 -2.76 -16.98 1.34
N LEU A 48 -1.65 -16.36 0.95
CA LEU A 48 -0.54 -17.01 0.27
C LEU A 48 0.51 -17.57 1.27
N GLN A 49 0.38 -17.21 2.55
CA GLN A 49 1.16 -17.75 3.67
C GLN A 49 0.44 -18.91 4.36
#